data_AF-A0AAE1VI58-F1
#
_entry.id   AF-A0AAE1VI58-F1
#
_cell.length_a   1.000
_cell.length_b   1.000
_cell.length_c   1.000
_cell.angle_alpha   90.00
_cell.angle_beta   90.00
_cell.angle_gamma   90.00
#
_symmetry.space_group_name_H-M   'P 1'
#
loop_
_entity.id
_entity.type
_entity.pdbx_description
1 polymer ?
#
loop_
_entity_poly.entity_id
_entity_poly.type
_entity_poly.pdbx_seq_one_letter_code
_entity_poly.pdbx_strand_id
1 'polypeptide(L)'
;MAETKGNLQIVDLWYDYPNGRNFNIIKNQLGKRLYGLEWDKHTSFYYTLDANKECKVRHFPVGILTPTWLQGGNYLRQRYMDGFLCNVWEKVYFIWYYEDVVTKRPVYWAFFTGMIAHVMTFEVGKVLEDPNWQATVYCYKEALIQKMIHQLLLKQ
;
A
#
# COMPACT_ATOMS: atom_id res chain seq x y z
N MET A 1 10.25 -4.29 23.65
CA MET A 1 9.97 -3.30 22.58
C MET A 1 10.95 -3.60 21.47
N ALA A 2 10.47 -4.06 20.30
CA ALA A 2 11.34 -4.48 19.22
C ALA A 2 11.99 -3.23 18.57
N GLU A 3 13.31 -3.28 18.46
CA GLU A 3 14.14 -2.26 17.81
C GLU A 3 13.76 -2.20 16.33
N THR A 4 13.05 -1.14 15.93
CA THR A 4 12.82 -0.88 14.50
C THR A 4 14.15 -0.39 13.94
N LYS A 5 14.64 -0.99 12.84
CA LYS A 5 15.92 -0.60 12.21
C LYS A 5 15.94 0.83 11.61
N GLY A 6 15.10 1.75 12.09
CA GLY A 6 15.11 3.15 11.65
C GLY A 6 14.80 3.33 10.17
N ASN A 7 14.02 2.43 9.56
CA ASN A 7 13.66 2.53 8.14
C ASN A 7 12.56 3.57 7.94
N LEU A 8 12.96 4.84 7.86
CA LEU A 8 12.07 5.94 7.53
C LEU A 8 11.84 6.03 6.03
N GLN A 9 10.58 6.20 5.65
CA GLN A 9 10.16 6.39 4.27
C GLN A 9 9.02 7.40 4.19
N ILE A 10 8.97 8.13 3.08
CA ILE A 10 7.83 8.95 2.68
C ILE A 10 7.15 8.22 1.52
N VAL A 11 5.82 8.10 1.60
CA VAL A 11 5.04 7.43 0.57
C VAL A 11 4.01 8.41 0.04
N ASP A 12 4.06 8.66 -1.27
CA ASP A 12 2.97 9.31 -1.99
C ASP A 12 2.02 8.20 -2.44
N LEU A 13 0.85 8.10 -1.80
CA LEU A 13 -0.18 7.09 -2.09
C LEU A 13 -1.26 7.68 -2.99
N TRP A 14 -1.40 7.12 -4.19
CA TRP A 14 -2.45 7.46 -5.15
C TRP A 14 -3.48 6.35 -5.17
N TYR A 15 -4.72 6.69 -4.83
CA TYR A 15 -5.80 5.72 -4.70
C TYR A 15 -6.92 6.04 -5.68
N ASP A 16 -7.10 5.18 -6.68
CA ASP A 16 -8.08 5.34 -7.76
C ASP A 16 -8.89 4.05 -7.89
N TYR A 17 -9.74 3.83 -6.87
CA TYR A 17 -10.60 2.66 -6.77
C TYR A 17 -11.58 2.47 -7.94
N PRO A 18 -12.22 3.53 -8.49
CA PRO A 18 -13.10 3.36 -9.66
C PRO A 18 -12.40 2.71 -10.86
N ASN A 19 -11.08 2.93 -11.00
CA ASN A 19 -10.25 2.29 -12.02
C ASN A 19 -9.46 1.09 -11.51
N GLY A 20 -9.78 0.58 -10.31
CA GLY A 20 -9.22 -0.65 -9.76
C GLY A 20 -7.71 -0.58 -9.48
N ARG A 21 -7.17 0.59 -9.14
CA ARG A 21 -5.72 0.79 -9.02
C ARG A 21 -5.30 1.60 -7.80
N ASN A 22 -4.18 1.18 -7.21
CA ASN A 22 -3.51 1.83 -6.09
C ASN A 22 -2.02 1.96 -6.41
N PHE A 23 -1.41 3.11 -6.14
CA PHE A 23 -0.02 3.34 -6.49
C PHE A 23 0.76 4.05 -5.39
N ASN A 24 1.75 3.33 -4.86
CA ASN A 24 2.66 3.81 -3.83
C ASN A 24 3.97 4.29 -4.49
N ILE A 25 4.33 5.55 -4.32
CA ILE A 25 5.67 6.04 -4.67
C ILE A 25 6.47 6.23 -3.38
N ILE A 26 7.38 5.30 -3.14
CA ILE A 26 8.07 5.12 -1.86
C ILE A 26 9.47 5.70 -1.95
N LYS A 27 9.78 6.65 -1.08
CA LYS A 27 11.09 7.29 -0.95
C LYS A 27 11.69 6.88 0.39
N ASN A 28 12.67 5.98 0.38
CA ASN A 28 13.42 5.60 1.56
C ASN A 28 14.48 6.66 1.90
N GLN A 29 14.76 6.90 3.18
CA GLN A 29 15.77 7.89 3.60
C GLN A 29 17.16 7.62 3.00
N LEU A 30 17.61 6.36 2.99
CA LEU A 30 18.92 5.92 2.49
C LEU A 30 18.81 4.76 1.47
N GLY A 31 17.70 4.70 0.74
CA GLY A 31 17.44 3.60 -0.18
C GLY A 31 16.93 4.06 -1.54
N LYS A 32 16.69 3.08 -2.42
CA LYS A 32 16.12 3.34 -3.75
C LYS A 32 14.69 3.85 -3.67
N ARG A 33 14.30 4.63 -4.67
CA ARG A 33 12.90 5.00 -4.90
C ARG A 33 12.16 3.80 -5.49
N LEU A 34 11.15 3.34 -4.78
CA LEU A 34 10.38 2.15 -5.16
C LEU A 34 8.98 2.58 -5.60
N TYR A 35 8.49 1.93 -6.64
CA TYR A 35 7.16 2.15 -7.22
C TYR A 35 6.35 0.88 -7.01
N GLY A 36 5.28 0.96 -6.22
CA GLY A 36 4.39 -0.14 -5.87
C GLY A 36 3.01 0.05 -6.49
N LEU A 37 2.83 -0.46 -7.71
CA LEU A 37 1.57 -0.43 -8.45
C LEU A 37 0.76 -1.69 -8.13
N GLU A 38 -0.47 -1.50 -7.68
CA GLU A 38 -1.36 -2.57 -7.25
C GLU A 38 -2.68 -2.46 -8.02
N TRP A 39 -3.11 -3.56 -8.61
CA TRP A 39 -4.39 -3.67 -9.30
C TRP A 39 -5.37 -4.53 -8.52
N ASP A 40 -6.65 -4.21 -8.65
CA ASP A 40 -7.79 -4.95 -8.09
C ASP A 40 -7.83 -6.43 -8.50
N LYS A 41 -7.23 -6.78 -9.65
CA LYS A 41 -6.99 -8.16 -10.12
C LYS A 41 -5.84 -8.87 -9.37
N HIS A 42 -5.64 -8.51 -8.10
CA HIS A 42 -4.69 -9.14 -7.18
C HIS A 42 -3.23 -9.10 -7.61
N THR A 43 -2.88 -8.32 -8.63
CA THR A 43 -1.52 -8.26 -9.17
C THR A 43 -0.86 -6.97 -8.74
N SER A 44 0.34 -7.10 -8.18
CA SER A 44 1.14 -5.98 -7.70
C SER A 44 2.54 -6.03 -8.31
N PHE A 45 3.02 -4.87 -8.75
CA PHE A 45 4.36 -4.67 -9.27
C PHE A 45 5.14 -3.75 -8.34
N TYR A 46 6.29 -4.21 -7.88
CA TYR A 46 7.25 -3.40 -7.13
C TYR A 46 8.51 -3.24 -7.97
N TYR A 47 8.83 -2.02 -8.38
CA TYR A 47 9.91 -1.78 -9.33
C TYR A 47 10.67 -0.48 -9.09
N THR A 48 11.88 -0.38 -9.64
CA THR A 48 12.68 0.85 -9.67
C THR A 48 12.77 1.39 -11.08
N LEU A 49 12.78 2.71 -11.25
CA LEU A 49 12.97 3.38 -12.56
C LEU A 49 14.44 3.76 -12.82
N ASP A 50 15.36 3.42 -11.91
CA ASP A 50 16.79 3.64 -12.07
C ASP A 50 17.44 2.66 -13.05
N ALA A 51 18.75 2.79 -13.24
CA ALA A 51 19.50 1.96 -14.17
C ALA A 51 19.44 0.45 -13.85
N ASN A 52 19.17 0.08 -12.60
CA ASN A 52 19.09 -1.32 -12.16
C ASN A 52 17.84 -2.02 -12.68
N LYS A 53 16.76 -1.27 -12.97
CA LYS A 53 15.50 -1.77 -13.57
C LYS A 53 14.98 -3.02 -12.85
N GLU A 54 14.95 -2.97 -11.53
CA GLU A 54 14.48 -4.09 -10.74
C GLU A 54 12.95 -4.20 -10.83
N CYS A 55 12.42 -5.42 -10.92
CA CYS A 55 11.00 -5.66 -10.78
C CYS A 55 10.72 -6.92 -9.97
N LYS A 56 9.64 -6.85 -9.19
CA LYS A 56 9.11 -7.93 -8.39
C LYS A 56 7.60 -7.95 -8.53
N VAL A 57 7.10 -9.01 -9.13
CA VAL A 57 5.65 -9.27 -9.26
C VAL A 57 5.17 -10.02 -8.02
N ARG A 58 4.02 -9.62 -7.50
CA ARG A 58 3.37 -10.25 -6.35
C ARG A 58 1.89 -10.43 -6.62
N HIS A 59 1.35 -11.54 -6.13
CA HIS A 59 -0.07 -11.78 -6.14
C HIS A 59 -0.59 -11.68 -4.71
N PHE A 60 -1.44 -10.68 -4.44
CA PHE A 60 -2.06 -10.48 -3.13
C PHE A 60 -3.56 -10.79 -3.25
N PRO A 61 -4.03 -11.92 -2.69
CA PRO A 61 -5.43 -12.34 -2.81
C PRO A 61 -6.46 -11.35 -2.26
N VAL A 62 -6.04 -10.43 -1.40
CA VAL A 62 -6.90 -9.41 -0.79
C VAL A 62 -7.14 -8.20 -1.71
N GLY A 63 -6.31 -8.01 -2.75
CA GLY A 63 -6.40 -6.87 -3.66
C GLY A 63 -6.11 -5.52 -3.01
N ILE A 64 -6.62 -4.45 -3.63
CA ILE A 64 -6.55 -3.09 -3.10
C ILE A 64 -7.65 -2.87 -2.04
N LEU A 65 -7.41 -1.97 -1.09
CA LEU A 65 -8.43 -1.58 -0.11
C LEU A 65 -9.68 -1.07 -0.84
N THR A 66 -10.85 -1.54 -0.44
CA THR A 66 -12.13 -1.07 -1.01
C THR A 66 -12.65 0.14 -0.21
N PRO A 67 -13.57 0.96 -0.74
CA PRO A 67 -14.20 2.04 0.01
C PRO A 67 -14.91 1.58 1.29
N THR A 68 -15.28 0.30 1.35
CA THR A 68 -15.98 -0.32 2.48
C THR A 68 -15.07 -1.16 3.38
N TRP A 69 -13.75 -1.07 3.25
CA TRP A 69 -12.80 -1.97 3.91
C TRP A 69 -12.93 -2.05 5.44
N LEU A 70 -13.46 -1.00 6.08
CA LEU A 70 -13.75 -0.93 7.52
C LEU A 70 -15.01 -1.67 7.95
N GLN A 71 -15.88 -2.11 7.03
CA GLN A 71 -17.09 -2.87 7.36
C GLN A 71 -16.72 -4.14 8.12
N GLY A 72 -17.33 -4.37 9.27
CA GLY A 72 -16.97 -5.48 10.17
C GLY A 72 -15.61 -5.31 10.84
N GLY A 73 -15.10 -4.08 10.97
CA GLY A 73 -14.02 -3.74 11.89
C GLY A 73 -14.54 -3.58 13.32
N ASN A 74 -13.66 -3.80 14.29
CA ASN A 74 -13.97 -3.67 15.71
C ASN A 74 -13.63 -2.26 16.17
N TYR A 75 -14.65 -1.51 16.60
CA TYR A 75 -14.40 -0.24 17.26
C TYR A 75 -13.79 -0.48 18.65
N LEU A 76 -12.73 0.25 18.99
CA LEU A 76 -12.04 0.11 20.26
C LEU A 76 -12.38 1.26 21.22
N ARG A 77 -12.06 2.50 20.82
CA ARG A 77 -12.21 3.72 21.65
C ARG A 77 -11.91 4.97 20.83
N GLN A 78 -12.05 6.14 21.46
CA GLN A 78 -11.45 7.38 20.98
C GLN A 78 -10.07 7.62 21.61
N ARG A 79 -9.16 8.22 20.86
CA ARG A 79 -7.82 8.60 21.33
C ARG A 79 -7.27 9.76 20.52
N TYR A 80 -6.54 10.66 21.17
CA TYR A 80 -5.78 11.68 20.47
C TYR A 80 -4.56 11.08 19.75
N MET A 81 -4.36 11.44 18.48
CA MET A 81 -3.19 11.10 17.66
C MET A 81 -2.88 12.25 16.71
N ASP A 82 -1.62 12.66 16.64
CA ASP A 82 -1.14 13.76 15.77
C ASP A 82 -1.98 15.05 15.85
N GLY A 83 -2.55 15.34 17.02
CA GLY A 83 -3.40 16.51 17.25
C GLY A 83 -4.89 16.32 16.94
N PHE A 84 -5.30 15.16 16.43
CA PHE A 84 -6.70 14.83 16.11
C PHE A 84 -7.31 13.92 17.17
N LEU A 85 -8.58 14.13 17.52
CA LEU A 85 -9.36 13.13 18.26
C LEU A 85 -9.83 12.07 17.28
N CYS A 86 -9.33 10.84 17.40
CA CYS A 86 -9.58 9.77 16.43
C CYS A 86 -10.48 8.66 17.01
N ASN A 87 -11.37 8.12 16.18
CA ASN A 87 -11.92 6.78 16.38
C ASN A 87 -10.83 5.75 16.06
N VAL A 88 -10.63 4.79 16.97
CA VAL A 88 -9.66 3.71 16.79
C VAL A 88 -10.40 2.42 16.45
N TRP A 89 -10.05 1.85 15.31
CA TRP A 89 -10.60 0.60 14.80
C TRP A 89 -9.51 -0.46 14.72
N GLU A 90 -9.86 -1.71 15.02
CA GLU A 90 -9.06 -2.89 14.69
C GLU A 90 -9.71 -3.63 13.52
N LYS A 91 -8.89 -4.06 12.57
CA LYS A 91 -9.35 -4.88 11.44
C LYS A 91 -8.46 -6.11 11.27
N VAL A 92 -9.10 -7.28 11.20
CA VAL A 92 -8.51 -8.62 10.94
C VAL A 92 -7.28 -8.95 11.80
N TYR A 93 -7.19 -8.40 13.02
CA TYR A 93 -6.05 -8.54 13.94
C TYR A 93 -4.68 -8.13 13.34
N PHE A 94 -4.71 -7.38 12.22
CA PHE A 94 -3.52 -7.00 11.44
C PHE A 94 -3.23 -5.51 11.53
N ILE A 95 -4.30 -4.67 11.59
CA ILE A 95 -4.22 -3.21 11.48
C ILE A 95 -5.02 -2.54 12.59
N TRP A 96 -4.43 -1.51 13.16
CA TRP A 96 -5.12 -0.47 13.91
C TRP A 96 -5.20 0.82 13.09
N TYR A 97 -6.42 1.29 12.89
CA TYR A 97 -6.73 2.44 12.05
C TYR A 97 -7.32 3.57 12.87
N TYR A 98 -6.74 4.75 12.71
CA TYR A 98 -7.14 5.96 13.40
C TYR A 98 -7.76 6.90 12.39
N GLU A 99 -9.04 7.17 12.60
CA GLU A 99 -9.87 8.03 11.78
C GLU A 99 -10.26 9.27 12.57
N ASP A 100 -10.05 10.46 12.04
CA ASP A 100 -10.51 11.69 12.69
C ASP A 100 -12.03 11.65 12.90
N VAL A 101 -12.47 11.90 14.14
CA VAL A 101 -13.88 11.85 14.52
C VAL A 101 -14.72 12.85 13.71
N VAL A 102 -14.15 14.01 13.38
CA VAL A 102 -14.87 15.11 12.71
C VAL A 102 -14.94 14.87 11.21
N THR A 103 -13.79 14.75 10.54
CA THR A 103 -13.72 14.71 9.08
C THR A 103 -13.82 13.31 8.48
N LYS A 104 -13.74 12.26 9.32
CA LYS A 104 -13.67 10.85 8.90
C LYS A 104 -12.45 10.52 8.02
N ARG A 105 -11.40 11.33 8.09
CA ARG A 105 -10.18 11.14 7.31
C ARG A 105 -9.19 10.23 8.04
N PRO A 106 -8.35 9.48 7.30
CA PRO A 106 -7.28 8.71 7.90
C PRO A 106 -6.25 9.64 8.56
N VAL A 107 -5.85 9.32 9.78
CA VAL A 107 -4.80 10.07 10.53
C VAL A 107 -3.57 9.20 10.74
N TYR A 108 -3.76 7.96 11.16
CA TYR A 108 -2.66 7.09 11.55
C TYR A 108 -3.00 5.61 11.34
N TRP A 109 -1.98 4.84 10.98
CA TRP A 109 -2.05 3.39 10.83
C TRP A 109 -0.94 2.74 11.64
N ALA A 110 -1.28 1.67 12.36
CA ALA A 110 -0.30 0.75 12.94
C ALA A 110 -0.58 -0.67 12.47
N PHE A 111 0.48 -1.37 12.10
CA PHE A 111 0.44 -2.74 11.64
C PHE A 111 1.06 -3.65 12.70
N PHE A 112 0.60 -4.90 12.80
CA PHE A 112 1.16 -5.87 13.76
C PHE A 112 2.66 -6.13 13.57
N THR A 113 3.18 -5.85 12.37
CA THR A 113 4.61 -5.94 12.04
C THR A 113 5.46 -4.87 12.72
N GLY A 114 4.84 -3.90 13.39
CA GLY A 114 5.51 -2.74 13.99
C GLY A 114 5.68 -1.57 13.01
N MET A 115 5.25 -1.71 11.74
CA MET A 115 5.17 -0.58 10.83
C MET A 115 4.10 0.40 11.31
N ILE A 116 4.44 1.68 11.30
CA ILE A 116 3.54 2.78 11.63
C ILE A 116 3.54 3.78 10.47
N ALA A 117 2.39 4.36 10.16
CA ALA A 117 2.26 5.38 9.13
C ALA A 117 1.45 6.56 9.67
N HIS A 118 2.02 7.75 9.54
CA HIS A 118 1.39 9.01 9.85
C HIS A 118 0.90 9.66 8.55
N VAL A 119 -0.36 10.07 8.50
CA VAL A 119 -0.92 10.76 7.33
C VAL A 119 -0.55 12.24 7.42
N MET A 120 0.37 12.66 6.55
CA MET A 120 0.84 14.06 6.53
C MET A 120 -0.09 14.96 5.70
N THR A 121 -0.63 14.45 4.60
CA THR A 121 -1.52 15.18 3.68
C THR A 121 -2.58 14.25 3.12
N PHE A 122 -3.81 14.74 2.96
CA PHE A 122 -4.92 13.97 2.40
C PHE A 122 -5.80 14.84 1.50
N GLU A 123 -5.81 14.53 0.21
CA GLU A 123 -6.50 15.28 -0.84
C GLU A 123 -7.48 14.36 -1.59
N VAL A 124 -8.78 14.56 -1.38
CA VAL A 124 -9.81 13.77 -2.06
C VAL A 124 -9.91 14.17 -3.52
N GLY A 125 -10.00 13.19 -4.43
CA GLY A 125 -10.19 13.40 -5.86
C GLY A 125 -8.91 13.73 -6.64
N LYS A 126 -7.75 13.83 -5.96
CA LYS A 126 -6.46 13.99 -6.63
C LYS A 126 -6.05 12.65 -7.25
N VAL A 127 -5.76 12.66 -8.54
CA VAL A 127 -5.32 11.48 -9.29
C VAL A 127 -4.00 11.75 -9.98
N LEU A 128 -3.21 10.70 -10.14
CA LEU A 128 -1.99 10.74 -10.92
C LEU A 128 -2.35 10.73 -12.42
N GLU A 129 -1.58 11.43 -13.25
CA GLU A 129 -1.78 11.40 -14.71
C GLU A 129 -1.69 9.98 -15.27
N ASP A 130 -2.59 9.63 -16.20
CA ASP A 130 -2.77 8.27 -16.73
C ASP A 130 -1.50 7.52 -17.18
N PRO A 131 -0.51 8.15 -17.87
CA PRO A 131 0.72 7.47 -18.27
C PRO A 131 1.50 6.87 -17.09
N ASN A 132 1.32 7.44 -15.89
CA ASN A 132 2.05 7.02 -14.71
C ASN A 132 1.40 5.81 -14.01
N TRP A 133 0.25 5.31 -14.46
CA TRP A 133 -0.40 4.13 -13.85
C TRP A 133 0.03 2.80 -14.45
N GLN A 134 1.02 2.78 -15.34
CA GLN A 134 1.52 1.57 -15.99
C GLN A 134 2.82 1.08 -15.35
N ALA A 135 2.93 -0.22 -15.13
CA ALA A 135 4.21 -0.84 -14.84
C ALA A 135 5.11 -0.77 -16.08
N THR A 136 6.41 -0.89 -15.87
CA THR A 136 7.39 -0.85 -16.96
C THR A 136 7.45 -2.16 -17.74
N VAL A 137 7.98 -2.10 -18.96
CA VAL A 137 8.07 -3.27 -19.86
C VAL A 137 8.83 -4.45 -19.23
N TYR A 138 9.87 -4.19 -18.45
CA TYR A 138 10.65 -5.26 -17.80
C TYR A 138 9.86 -5.97 -16.69
N CYS A 139 8.86 -5.33 -16.09
CA CYS A 139 7.96 -6.00 -15.15
C CYS A 139 7.05 -7.03 -15.80
N TYR A 140 6.56 -6.76 -17.02
CA TYR A 140 5.74 -7.74 -17.74
C TYR A 140 6.56 -8.96 -18.15
N LYS A 141 7.85 -8.77 -18.51
CA LYS A 141 8.78 -9.89 -18.76
C LYS A 141 8.93 -10.77 -17.52
N GLU A 142 9.14 -10.16 -16.36
CA GLU A 142 9.25 -10.87 -15.08
C GLU A 142 7.95 -11.65 -14.74
N ALA A 143 6.78 -11.05 -14.97
CA ALA A 143 5.49 -11.72 -14.77
C ALA A 143 5.33 -12.97 -15.64
N LEU A 144 5.76 -12.91 -16.90
CA LEU A 144 5.73 -14.05 -17.82
C LEU A 144 6.66 -15.18 -17.35
N ILE A 145 7.88 -14.85 -16.92
CA ILE A 145 8.84 -15.83 -16.39
C ILE A 145 8.25 -16.53 -15.17
N GLN A 146 7.69 -15.79 -14.20
CA GLN A 146 7.07 -16.38 -13.02
C GLN A 146 5.89 -17.31 -13.37
N LYS A 147 5.07 -16.92 -14.34
CA LYS A 147 3.96 -17.76 -14.82
C LYS A 147 4.47 -19.06 -15.45
N MET A 148 5.54 -19.00 -16.24
CA MET A 148 6.15 -20.19 -16.85
C MET A 148 6.75 -21.13 -15.79
N ILE A 149 7.48 -20.59 -14.81
CA ILE A 149 8.04 -21.37 -13.69
C ILE A 149 6.92 -22.06 -12.91
N HIS A 150 5.85 -21.33 -12.56
CA HIS A 150 4.73 -21.89 -11.83
C HIS A 150 4.05 -23.03 -12.61
N GLN A 151 3.84 -22.88 -13.92
CA GLN A 151 3.29 -23.93 -14.77
C GLN A 151 4.19 -25.17 -14.86
N LEU A 152 5.52 -25.01 -14.84
CA LEU A 152 6.45 -26.13 -14.84
C LEU A 152 6.43 -26.89 -13.50
N LEU A 153 6.29 -26.18 -12.38
CA LEU A 153 6.22 -26.78 -11.05
C LEU A 153 4.90 -27.54 -10.81
N LEU A 154 3.79 -27.09 -11.40
CA LEU A 154 2.49 -27.77 -11.30
C LEU A 154 2.33 -28.99 -12.21
N LYS A 155 3.30 -29.25 -13.10
CA LYS A 155 3.31 -30.42 -14.01
C LYS A 155 4.12 -31.61 -13.48
N GLN A 156 4.71 -31.49 -12.29
CA GLN A 156 5.34 -32.59 -11.54
C GLN A 156 4.38 -33.08 -10.46
#